data_AF-A0A6C0IHY0-F1
#
_entry.id   AF-A0A6C0IHY0-F1
#
_cell.length_a   1.000
_cell.length_b   1.000
_cell.length_c   1.000
_cell.angle_alpha   90.00
_cell.angle_beta   90.00
_cell.angle_gamma   90.00
#
_symmetry.space_group_name_H-M   'P 1'
#
loop_
_entity.id
_entity.type
_entity.pdbx_description
1 polymer ?
#
loop_
_entity_poly.entity_id
_entity_poly.type
_entity_poly.pdbx_seq_one_letter_code
_entity_poly.pdbx_strand_id
1 'polypeptide(L)' 'MNVITFIGLSIIFFYSLTQILNFFGVSQEIYGIYLLFYIFMATSVIVLPNNYPTV' A
#
# COMPACT_ATOMS: atom_id res chain seq x y z
N MET A 1 -9.21 -11.34 -6.42
CA MET A 1 -8.94 -10.25 -7.39
C MET A 1 -7.66 -10.61 -8.13
N ASN A 2 -7.54 -10.37 -9.44
CA ASN A 2 -6.29 -10.65 -10.15
C ASN A 2 -5.16 -9.78 -9.57
N VAL A 3 -3.95 -10.32 -9.41
CA VAL A 3 -2.79 -9.63 -8.83
C VAL A 3 -2.51 -8.32 -9.58
N ILE A 4 -2.69 -8.30 -10.90
CA ILE A 4 -2.54 -7.09 -11.73
C ILE A 4 -3.53 -6.00 -11.31
N THR A 5 -4.80 -6.37 -11.08
CA THR A 5 -5.84 -5.44 -10.63
C THR A 5 -5.55 -4.91 -9.22
N PHE A 6 -5.04 -5.77 -8.33
CA PHE A 6 -4.64 -5.38 -6.99
C PHE A 6 -3.51 -4.34 -7.03
N ILE A 7 -2.43 -4.62 -7.77
CA ILE A 7 -1.29 -3.70 -7.93
C ILE A 7 -1.75 -2.36 -8.53
N GLY A 8 -2.55 -2.39 -9.59
CA GLY A 8 -3.05 -1.18 -10.24
C GLY A 8 -3.87 -0.30 -9.29
N LEU A 9 -4.80 -0.89 -8.53
CA LEU A 9 -5.59 -0.17 -7.55
C LEU A 9 -4.74 0.36 -6.39
N SER A 10 -3.76 -0.40 -5.91
CA SER A 10 -2.84 0.06 -4.86
C SER A 10 -2.03 1.28 -5.30
N ILE A 11 -1.52 1.32 -6.54
CA ILE A 11 -0.78 2.46 -7.07
C ILE A 11 -1.67 3.71 -7.13
N ILE A 12 -2.88 3.58 -7.69
CA ILE A 12 -3.84 4.70 -7.77
C ILE A 12 -4.18 5.19 -6.37
N PHE A 13 -4.46 4.27 -5.44
CA PHE A 13 -4.79 4.60 -4.05
C PHE A 13 -3.67 5.37 -3.35
N PHE A 14 -2.43 4.89 -3.42
CA PHE A 14 -1.30 5.56 -2.77
C PHE A 14 -0.99 6.92 -3.40
N TYR A 15 -1.14 7.04 -4.73
CA TYR A 15 -1.00 8.34 -5.41
C TYR A 15 -2.08 9.33 -4.99
N SER A 16 -3.34 8.90 -4.93
CA SER A 16 -4.42 9.77 -4.44
C SER A 16 -4.19 10.16 -2.97
N LEU A 17 -3.72 9.24 -2.13
CA LEU A 17 -3.43 9.50 -0.73
C LEU A 17 -2.32 10.54 -0.54
N THR A 18 -1.20 10.44 -1.29
CA THR A 18 -0.11 11.43 -1.21
C THR A 18 -0.59 12.81 -1.64
N GLN A 19 -1.40 12.90 -2.70
CA GLN A 19 -1.97 14.17 -3.15
C GLN A 19 -2.89 14.81 -2.12
N ILE A 20 -3.73 14.00 -1.46
CA ILE A 20 -4.60 14.48 -0.37
C ILE A 20 -3.76 15.00 0.79
N LEU A 21 -2.75 14.24 1.24
CA LEU A 21 -1.89 14.64 2.36
C LEU A 21 -1.10 15.92 2.05
N ASN A 22 -0.58 16.04 0.83
CA ASN A 22 0.08 17.26 0.36
C ASN A 22 -0.89 18.45 0.30
N PHE A 23 -2.14 18.23 -0.13
CA PHE A 23 -3.17 19.27 -0.14
C PHE A 23 -3.47 19.80 1.28
N PHE A 24 -3.47 18.92 2.28
CA PHE A 24 -3.61 19.31 3.69
C PHE A 24 -2.33 19.88 4.32
N GLY A 25 -1.24 20.02 3.56
CA GLY A 25 0.03 20.56 4.05
C GLY A 25 0.79 19.62 4.97
N VAL A 26 0.46 18.33 4.99
CA VAL A 26 1.23 17.32 5.74
C VAL A 26 2.55 17.10 5.00
N SER A 27 3.67 17.25 5.68
CA SER A 27 4.98 17.04 5.05
C SER A 27 5.24 15.55 4.79
N GLN A 28 5.92 15.27 3.68
CA GLN A 28 6.31 13.91 3.29
C GLN A 28 7.20 13.22 4.32
N GLU A 29 7.96 13.99 5.11
CA GLU A 29 8.80 13.48 6.19
C GLU A 29 7.98 12.77 7.28
N ILE A 30 6.75 13.21 7.52
CA ILE A 30 5.86 12.63 8.53
C ILE A 30 5.14 11.42 7.96
N TYR A 31 4.46 11.57 6.82
CA TYR A 31 3.61 10.49 6.30
C TYR A 31 4.36 9.43 5.51
N GLY A 32 5.57 9.73 5.03
CA GLY A 32 6.34 8.88 4.12
C GLY A 32 6.70 7.52 4.71
N ILE A 33 7.04 7.48 6.01
CA ILE A 33 7.35 6.23 6.70
C ILE A 33 6.13 5.31 6.79
N TYR A 34 4.94 5.87 7.02
CA TYR A 34 3.69 5.12 7.06
C TYR A 34 3.32 4.60 5.66
N LEU A 35 3.52 5.41 4.62
CA LEU A 35 3.35 4.99 3.23
C LEU A 35 4.25 3.81 2.86
N LEU A 36 5.53 3.88 3.22
CA LEU A 36 6.49 2.78 3.01
C LEU A 36 6.05 1.51 3.75
N PHE A 37 5.59 1.65 4.99
CA PHE A 37 5.04 0.54 5.75
C PHE A 37 3.82 -0.09 5.06
N TYR A 38 2.89 0.72 4.54
CA TYR A 38 1.73 0.20 3.80
C TYR A 38 2.12 -0.48 2.48
N ILE A 39 3.12 0.04 1.76
CA ILE A 39 3.66 -0.62 0.56
C ILE A 39 4.28 -1.97 0.93
N PHE A 40 5.03 -2.03 2.03
CA PHE A 40 5.59 -3.28 2.55
C PHE A 40 4.52 -4.31 2.94
N MET A 41 3.44 -3.86 3.58
CA MET A 41 2.31 -4.73 3.89
C MET A 41 1.64 -5.25 2.62
N ALA A 42 1.44 -4.38 1.62
CA ALA A 42 0.87 -4.77 0.33
C ALA A 42 1.74 -5.79 -0.42
N THR A 43 3.06 -5.63 -0.42
CA THR A 43 3.97 -6.62 -1.02
C THR A 43 3.99 -7.93 -0.24
N SER A 44 3.89 -7.89 1.09
CA SER A 44 3.78 -9.09 1.92
C SER A 44 2.55 -9.92 1.56
N VAL A 45 1.40 -9.29 1.29
CA VAL A 45 0.19 -10.00 0.84
C VAL A 45 0.39 -10.74 -0.49
N ILE A 46 1.25 -10.23 -1.37
CA ILE A 46 1.54 -10.84 -2.68
C ILE A 46 2.58 -11.96 -2.56
N VAL A 47 3.63 -11.73 -1.76
CA VAL A 47 4.81 -12.61 -1.70
C VAL A 47 4.63 -13.74 -0.69
N LEU A 48 3.93 -13.49 0.42
CA LEU A 48 3.80 -14.49 1.47
C LEU A 48 2.76 -15.55 1.05
N PRO A 49 3.10 -16.84 1.12
CA PRO A 49 2.15 -17.90 0.83
C PRO A 49 1.03 -17.88 1.87
N ASN A 50 -0.22 -17.88 1.39
CA ASN A 50 -1.42 -17.96 2.25
C ASN A 50 -1.89 -19.40 2.47
N ASN A 51 -1.02 -20.37 2.14
CA ASN A 51 -1.32 -21.80 2.12
C ASN A 51 -1.02 -22.39 3.50
N TYR A 52 -1.64 -21.86 4.54
CA TYR A 52 -1.46 -22.41 5.88
C TYR A 52 -2.37 -23.64 6.03
N PRO A 53 -1.85 -24.77 6.56
CA PRO A 53 -2.68 -25.91 6.86
C PRO A 53 -3.72 -25.49 7.90
N THR A 54 -4.99 -25.59 7.53
CA THR A 54 -6.11 -25.50 8.47
C THR A 54 -6.08 -26.77 9.31
N VAL A 55 -5.66 -26.64 10.58
CA VAL A 55 -5.83 -27.68 11.60
C VAL A 55 -7.31 -28.00 11.82
#